data_AF-A0A965PFS9-F1
#
_entry.id   AF-A0A965PFS9-F1
#
_cell.length_a   1.000
_cell.length_b   1.000
_cell.length_c   1.000
_cell.angle_alpha   90.00
_cell.angle_beta   90.00
_cell.angle_gamma   90.00
#
_symmetry.space_group_name_H-M   'P 1'
#
loop_
_entity.id
_entity.type
_entity.pdbx_description
1 polymer ?
#
loop_
_entity_poly.entity_id
_entity_poly.type
_entity_poly.pdbx_seq_one_letter_code
_entity_poly.pdbx_strand_id
1 'polypeptide(L)'
;MAGTAIVGAGNYSLEIDTGFLQDAFILDDATAGVLNNTTYVLDGTTNYATVTTGVNNIVVKRGRRDQGDQFSAGTMVFNMLDTSGLFNPFDTNSPYYDPTTAQPGLAPMRHVRLARYDSTNTKQYLFNGYVVNYDYNFALGGIDTVTVYCADDFYLLSQTYMNEYNVNEELSSVRLSAVLNLPEVSFPTAQRNISTGTQTLGGSAAFTVAAGTNVLQYCTQINAAEQGRLFMSRNGNLTFQPRVGNTLSGSVADFHDDGTNIPYDEIGISFEADQVVNRAAVAIIGGTQQIADDAASQAKYFVQTTSITDSLLHNDTAALALATYLLEPEPEARYTAVGTNLNKLTTAQRDTVAIVDIGDTITIEKTFTSGASTTELAQELSVEGIEHTINVGNGHAIMYFTAPTTIVYELILNDATYGIINSTNVLG
;
A
#
# COMPACT_ATOMS: atom_id res chain seq x y z
N MET A 1 -7.67 -24.77 13.98
CA MET A 1 -7.49 -23.62 13.06
C MET A 1 -6.37 -22.78 13.65
N ALA A 2 -5.43 -22.33 12.83
CA ALA A 2 -4.34 -21.49 13.34
C ALA A 2 -4.87 -20.07 13.64
N GLY A 3 -4.22 -19.36 14.56
CA GLY A 3 -4.59 -18.00 14.97
C GLY A 3 -5.65 -17.89 16.07
N THR A 4 -6.01 -16.65 16.39
CA THR A 4 -7.01 -16.27 17.40
C THR A 4 -8.29 -15.81 16.69
N ALA A 5 -9.44 -16.30 17.16
CA ALA A 5 -10.73 -15.94 16.60
C ALA A 5 -11.11 -14.49 16.93
N ILE A 6 -11.50 -13.74 15.90
CA ILE A 6 -12.10 -12.41 16.01
C ILE A 6 -13.58 -12.53 15.65
N VAL A 7 -14.43 -11.90 16.46
CA VAL A 7 -15.88 -11.98 16.34
C VAL A 7 -16.32 -11.62 14.91
N GLY A 8 -17.00 -12.55 14.25
CA GLY A 8 -17.57 -12.39 12.91
C GLY A 8 -16.58 -12.14 11.75
N ALA A 9 -15.27 -12.19 12.01
CA ALA A 9 -14.24 -11.84 11.02
C ALA A 9 -13.28 -12.99 10.65
N GLY A 10 -13.26 -14.08 11.43
CA GLY A 10 -12.39 -15.26 11.21
C GLY A 10 -11.21 -15.32 12.18
N ASN A 11 -10.17 -16.09 11.83
CA ASN A 11 -8.97 -16.22 12.67
C ASN A 11 -7.83 -15.34 12.18
N TYR A 12 -7.07 -14.80 13.12
CA TYR A 12 -6.00 -13.85 12.87
C TYR A 12 -4.72 -14.24 13.59
N SER A 13 -3.59 -13.83 13.06
CA SER A 13 -2.29 -13.87 13.74
C SER A 13 -1.64 -12.50 13.65
N LEU A 14 -1.32 -11.93 14.81
CA LEU A 14 -0.40 -10.82 14.96
C LEU A 14 0.86 -11.37 15.60
N GLU A 15 1.96 -11.25 14.88
CA GLU A 15 3.24 -11.84 15.25
C GLU A 15 4.32 -10.78 15.25
N ILE A 16 5.13 -10.76 16.31
CA ILE A 16 6.28 -9.87 16.46
C ILE A 16 7.53 -10.75 16.52
N ASP A 17 8.54 -10.38 15.77
CA ASP A 17 9.87 -10.98 15.86
C ASP A 17 10.45 -10.74 17.26
N THR A 18 10.90 -11.81 17.88
CA THR A 18 11.48 -11.79 19.23
C THR A 18 12.99 -11.55 19.23
N GLY A 19 13.63 -11.54 18.06
CA GLY A 19 15.07 -11.35 17.89
C GLY A 19 15.90 -12.62 18.03
N PHE A 20 15.28 -13.74 18.38
CA PHE A 20 15.96 -15.02 18.46
C PHE A 20 16.02 -15.71 17.12
N LEU A 21 17.11 -16.42 16.89
CA LEU A 21 17.14 -17.46 15.87
C LEU A 21 16.69 -18.77 16.53
N GLN A 22 15.59 -19.35 16.04
CA GLN A 22 15.02 -20.59 16.58
C GLN A 22 15.88 -21.82 16.23
N ASP A 23 16.44 -21.79 15.02
CA ASP A 23 17.02 -22.94 14.34
C ASP A 23 18.47 -22.66 13.87
N ALA A 24 19.20 -21.78 14.57
CA ALA A 24 20.57 -21.44 14.19
C ALA A 24 21.57 -22.51 14.57
N PHE A 25 22.63 -22.62 13.77
CA PHE A 25 23.80 -23.41 14.13
C PHE A 25 24.47 -22.83 15.38
N ILE A 26 24.70 -23.67 16.38
CA ILE A 26 25.39 -23.28 17.62
C ILE A 26 26.71 -24.04 17.68
N LEU A 27 27.82 -23.32 17.60
CA LEU A 27 29.15 -23.92 17.70
C LEU A 27 29.29 -24.68 19.03
N ASP A 28 29.86 -25.88 18.96
CA ASP A 28 30.06 -26.80 20.08
C ASP A 28 28.78 -27.37 20.75
N ASP A 29 27.60 -27.19 20.14
CA ASP A 29 26.37 -27.86 20.57
C ASP A 29 26.23 -29.26 19.95
N ALA A 30 25.88 -30.26 20.77
CA ALA A 30 25.79 -31.66 20.33
C ALA A 30 24.65 -31.94 19.34
N THR A 31 23.66 -31.05 19.23
CA THR A 31 22.50 -31.17 18.34
C THR A 31 22.49 -30.07 17.28
N ALA A 32 22.65 -28.80 17.69
CA ALA A 32 22.63 -27.62 16.84
C ALA A 32 24.00 -27.29 16.21
N GLY A 33 25.09 -27.89 16.68
CA GLY A 33 26.45 -27.70 16.16
C GLY A 33 26.87 -28.74 15.11
N VAL A 34 25.92 -29.51 14.57
CA VAL A 34 26.16 -30.53 13.55
C VAL A 34 26.10 -29.90 12.15
N LEU A 35 27.19 -29.96 11.40
CA LEU A 35 27.24 -29.50 10.00
C LEU A 35 26.30 -30.34 9.11
N ASN A 36 25.64 -29.68 8.16
CA ASN A 36 24.60 -30.26 7.28
C ASN A 36 23.33 -30.74 8.00
N ASN A 37 23.03 -30.17 9.18
CA ASN A 37 21.75 -30.40 9.85
C ASN A 37 20.61 -29.71 9.07
N THR A 38 19.51 -30.42 8.84
CA THR A 38 18.33 -29.90 8.13
C THR A 38 17.37 -29.14 9.05
N THR A 39 17.57 -29.27 10.36
CA THR A 39 16.78 -28.59 11.40
C THR A 39 17.50 -27.34 11.89
N TYR A 40 18.81 -27.41 12.11
CA TYR A 40 19.63 -26.27 12.54
C TYR A 40 20.53 -25.80 11.40
N VAL A 41 20.15 -24.72 10.73
CA VAL A 41 20.86 -24.16 9.57
C VAL A 41 21.76 -23.01 10.00
N LEU A 42 22.77 -22.67 9.18
CA LEU A 42 23.83 -21.73 9.56
C LEU A 42 23.30 -20.38 10.06
N ASP A 43 22.30 -19.81 9.38
CA ASP A 43 21.72 -18.50 9.73
C ASP A 43 20.43 -18.61 10.56
N GLY A 44 19.95 -19.83 10.82
CA GLY A 44 18.69 -20.10 11.51
C GLY A 44 17.45 -19.47 10.86
N THR A 45 16.35 -19.49 11.61
CA THR A 45 15.09 -18.81 11.26
C THR A 45 14.69 -17.88 12.40
N THR A 46 14.10 -16.74 12.06
CA THR A 46 13.63 -15.77 13.04
C THR A 46 12.44 -16.31 13.83
N ASN A 47 12.51 -16.25 15.16
CA ASN A 47 11.42 -16.66 16.04
C ASN A 47 10.36 -15.54 16.18
N TYR A 48 9.09 -15.91 15.98
CA TYR A 48 7.97 -14.98 16.09
C TYR A 48 7.09 -15.30 17.31
N ALA A 49 6.84 -14.30 18.14
CA ALA A 49 5.86 -14.35 19.20
C ALA A 49 4.48 -14.00 18.66
N THR A 50 3.49 -14.87 18.86
CA THR A 50 2.09 -14.52 18.60
C THR A 50 1.54 -13.71 19.77
N VAL A 51 1.09 -12.49 19.52
CA VAL A 51 0.56 -11.57 20.54
C VAL A 51 -0.95 -11.33 20.43
N THR A 52 -1.62 -11.95 19.45
CA THR A 52 -3.04 -11.73 19.13
C THR A 52 -3.99 -11.90 20.32
N THR A 53 -3.65 -12.74 21.30
CA THR A 53 -4.47 -13.00 22.49
C THR A 53 -4.55 -11.83 23.46
N GLY A 54 -3.53 -10.95 23.48
CA GLY A 54 -3.49 -9.75 24.32
C GLY A 54 -4.05 -8.50 23.64
N VAL A 55 -4.35 -8.57 22.34
CA VAL A 55 -4.75 -7.41 21.54
C VAL A 55 -6.23 -7.10 21.72
N ASN A 56 -6.57 -5.82 21.79
CA ASN A 56 -7.95 -5.33 21.82
C ASN A 56 -8.35 -4.70 20.47
N ASN A 57 -7.45 -3.89 19.89
CA ASN A 57 -7.72 -3.13 18.68
C ASN A 57 -6.47 -3.04 17.80
N ILE A 58 -6.65 -3.13 16.49
CA ILE A 58 -5.62 -2.96 15.46
C ILE A 58 -6.19 -2.03 14.38
N VAL A 59 -5.41 -1.03 13.98
CA VAL A 59 -5.72 -0.17 12.84
C VAL A 59 -4.55 -0.24 11.88
N VAL A 60 -4.81 -0.57 10.62
CA VAL A 60 -3.83 -0.55 9.53
C VAL A 60 -4.26 0.50 8.51
N LYS A 61 -3.32 1.32 8.05
CA LYS A 61 -3.53 2.28 6.97
C LYS A 61 -2.45 2.10 5.92
N ARG A 62 -2.84 1.90 4.66
CA ARG A 62 -1.91 1.78 3.53
C ARG A 62 -2.40 2.60 2.35
N GLY A 63 -1.47 3.09 1.53
CA GLY A 63 -1.80 3.85 0.33
C GLY A 63 -2.18 5.29 0.61
N ARG A 64 -3.02 5.86 -0.25
CA ARG A 64 -3.47 7.26 -0.20
C ARG A 64 -4.99 7.35 -0.22
N ARG A 65 -5.53 8.44 0.34
CA ARG A 65 -6.98 8.66 0.43
C ARG A 65 -7.53 9.45 -0.75
N ASP A 66 -6.71 10.33 -1.30
CA ASP A 66 -7.04 11.11 -2.49
C ASP A 66 -5.96 10.92 -3.57
N GLN A 67 -6.32 11.15 -4.82
CA GLN A 67 -5.43 11.04 -5.98
C GLN A 67 -4.34 12.11 -6.00
N GLY A 68 -4.58 13.27 -5.39
CA GLY A 68 -3.58 14.33 -5.25
C GLY A 68 -2.48 14.01 -4.24
N ASP A 69 -2.75 13.07 -3.32
CA ASP A 69 -1.80 12.71 -2.28
C ASP A 69 -0.67 11.83 -2.82
N GLN A 70 0.51 12.00 -2.23
CA GLN A 70 1.63 11.08 -2.44
C GLN A 70 1.43 9.80 -1.62
N PHE A 71 1.88 8.67 -2.17
CA PHE A 71 1.95 7.43 -1.41
C PHE A 71 2.90 7.61 -0.21
N SER A 72 2.40 7.31 0.97
CA SER A 72 3.15 7.38 2.22
C SER A 72 3.44 5.98 2.77
N ALA A 73 4.33 5.89 3.76
CA ALA A 73 4.57 4.64 4.47
C ALA A 73 3.27 4.13 5.10
N GLY A 74 2.94 2.88 4.83
CA GLY A 74 1.87 2.17 5.50
C GLY A 74 2.16 2.08 6.99
N THR A 75 1.12 2.27 7.80
CA THR A 75 1.23 2.25 9.26
C THR A 75 0.28 1.23 9.85
N MET A 76 0.69 0.65 10.98
CA MET A 76 -0.18 -0.16 11.81
C MET A 76 -0.02 0.26 13.26
N VAL A 77 -1.14 0.40 13.97
CA VAL A 77 -1.15 0.66 15.42
C VAL A 77 -2.03 -0.38 16.07
N PHE A 78 -1.53 -1.03 17.12
CA PHE A 78 -2.34 -1.93 17.92
C PHE A 78 -2.15 -1.70 19.42
N ASN A 79 -3.22 -2.00 20.15
CA ASN A 79 -3.28 -1.86 21.59
C ASN A 79 -3.43 -3.24 22.23
N MET A 80 -2.61 -3.51 23.24
CA MET A 80 -2.66 -4.72 24.05
C MET A 80 -2.99 -4.39 25.50
N LEU A 81 -3.71 -5.30 26.14
CA LEU A 81 -4.00 -5.27 27.57
C LEU A 81 -3.08 -6.30 28.25
N ASP A 82 -2.23 -5.83 29.15
CA ASP A 82 -1.31 -6.68 29.89
C ASP A 82 -1.88 -7.02 31.28
N THR A 83 -2.51 -8.18 31.39
CA THR A 83 -3.08 -8.66 32.65
C THR A 83 -2.12 -9.52 33.48
N SER A 84 -0.95 -9.86 32.92
CA SER A 84 -0.03 -10.83 33.51
C SER A 84 1.42 -10.33 33.65
N GLY A 85 1.72 -9.13 33.15
CA GLY A 85 3.07 -8.56 33.11
C GLY A 85 3.91 -9.07 31.93
N LEU A 86 3.33 -9.90 31.05
CA LEU A 86 4.03 -10.61 29.99
C LEU A 86 4.68 -9.68 28.97
N PHE A 87 4.04 -8.53 28.72
CA PHE A 87 4.43 -7.57 27.71
C PHE A 87 5.33 -6.46 28.28
N ASN A 88 5.69 -6.56 29.56
CA ASN A 88 6.53 -5.60 30.23
C ASN A 88 7.99 -5.73 29.76
N PRO A 89 8.60 -4.66 29.21
CA PRO A 89 9.99 -4.70 28.74
C PRO A 89 11.02 -4.90 29.86
N PHE A 90 10.64 -4.68 31.12
CA PHE A 90 11.50 -4.92 32.28
C PHE A 90 11.37 -6.33 32.87
N ASP A 91 10.44 -7.16 32.38
CA ASP A 91 10.28 -8.52 32.89
C ASP A 91 11.29 -9.47 32.25
N THR A 92 12.34 -9.78 33.00
CA THR A 92 13.38 -10.73 32.59
C THR A 92 12.92 -12.19 32.62
N ASN A 93 11.74 -12.49 33.20
CA ASN A 93 11.14 -13.82 33.18
C ASN A 93 10.15 -14.00 32.02
N SER A 94 9.89 -12.95 31.25
CA SER A 94 9.01 -13.04 30.09
C SER A 94 9.56 -14.08 29.11
N PRO A 95 8.72 -14.97 28.53
CA PRO A 95 9.12 -15.88 27.45
C PRO A 95 9.61 -15.14 26.20
N TYR A 96 9.38 -13.83 26.12
CA TYR A 96 9.89 -12.99 25.05
C TYR A 96 11.20 -12.29 25.42
N TYR A 97 11.74 -12.46 26.62
CA TYR A 97 13.01 -11.88 27.03
C TYR A 97 14.19 -12.75 26.57
N ASP A 98 15.23 -12.13 26.01
CA ASP A 98 16.46 -12.81 25.61
C ASP A 98 17.47 -12.84 26.76
N PRO A 99 17.67 -14.00 27.43
CA PRO A 99 18.65 -14.09 28.49
C PRO A 99 20.10 -14.03 27.98
N THR A 100 20.35 -14.28 26.70
CA THR A 100 21.70 -14.32 26.12
C THR A 100 22.22 -12.92 25.79
N THR A 101 21.36 -12.06 25.24
CA THR A 101 21.70 -10.65 24.94
C THR A 101 21.24 -9.68 26.03
N ALA A 102 20.49 -10.17 27.02
CA ALA A 102 19.86 -9.41 28.10
C ALA A 102 18.88 -8.32 27.60
N GLN A 103 18.20 -8.57 26.48
CA GLN A 103 17.29 -7.63 25.82
C GLN A 103 15.84 -8.14 25.82
N PRO A 104 14.84 -7.26 25.92
CA PRO A 104 13.46 -7.64 25.65
C PRO A 104 13.31 -7.99 24.16
N GLY A 105 12.67 -9.12 23.86
CA GLY A 105 12.43 -9.54 22.49
C GLY A 105 11.36 -8.70 21.80
N LEU A 106 10.36 -8.22 22.55
CA LEU A 106 9.40 -7.22 22.07
C LEU A 106 10.01 -5.82 22.20
N ALA A 107 10.57 -5.31 21.11
CA ALA A 107 11.30 -4.06 21.10
C ALA A 107 11.08 -3.29 19.78
N PRO A 108 11.46 -2.01 19.72
CA PRO A 108 11.60 -1.30 18.46
C PRO A 108 12.53 -2.02 17.48
N MET A 109 12.32 -1.79 16.18
CA MET A 109 13.00 -2.42 15.05
C MET A 109 12.81 -3.94 14.92
N ARG A 110 11.88 -4.53 15.66
CA ARG A 110 11.44 -5.91 15.41
C ARG A 110 10.47 -5.96 14.24
N HIS A 111 10.59 -7.00 13.41
CA HIS A 111 9.61 -7.27 12.38
C HIS A 111 8.24 -7.58 13.00
N VAL A 112 7.18 -7.10 12.35
CA VAL A 112 5.80 -7.36 12.75
C VAL A 112 4.98 -7.73 11.53
N ARG A 113 4.14 -8.76 11.68
CA ARG A 113 3.26 -9.24 10.62
C ARG A 113 1.86 -9.49 11.15
N LEU A 114 0.88 -8.93 10.44
CA LEU A 114 -0.54 -9.16 10.68
C LEU A 114 -1.11 -9.99 9.54
N ALA A 115 -1.81 -11.06 9.89
CA ALA A 115 -2.47 -11.92 8.92
C ALA A 115 -3.84 -12.38 9.40
N ARG A 116 -4.67 -12.74 8.42
CA ARG A 116 -5.93 -13.47 8.56
C ARG A 116 -5.78 -14.85 7.94
N TYR A 117 -6.50 -15.84 8.45
CA TYR A 117 -6.64 -17.15 7.80
C TYR A 117 -7.94 -17.20 7.00
N ASP A 118 -7.84 -17.59 5.73
CA ASP A 118 -9.01 -17.81 4.87
C ASP A 118 -9.74 -19.11 5.22
N SER A 119 -10.84 -19.40 4.50
CA SER A 119 -11.63 -20.63 4.68
C SER A 119 -10.86 -21.93 4.49
N THR A 120 -9.75 -21.91 3.75
CA THR A 120 -8.86 -23.05 3.53
C THR A 120 -7.73 -23.11 4.58
N ASN A 121 -7.74 -22.22 5.57
CA ASN A 121 -6.70 -22.04 6.58
C ASN A 121 -5.35 -21.64 5.97
N THR A 122 -5.36 -20.96 4.81
CA THR A 122 -4.17 -20.34 4.22
C THR A 122 -3.99 -18.94 4.80
N LYS A 123 -2.73 -18.59 5.12
CA LYS A 123 -2.38 -17.32 5.74
C LYS A 123 -2.38 -16.20 4.69
N GLN A 124 -3.16 -15.16 4.93
CA GLN A 124 -3.27 -13.96 4.10
C GLN A 124 -2.76 -12.75 4.89
N TYR A 125 -1.66 -12.14 4.45
CA TYR A 125 -1.13 -10.95 5.10
C TYR A 125 -2.02 -9.73 4.84
N LEU A 126 -2.13 -8.89 5.86
CA LEU A 126 -2.79 -7.58 5.81
C LEU A 126 -1.76 -6.45 6.01
N PHE A 127 -0.70 -6.72 6.78
CA PHE A 127 0.39 -5.79 7.04
C PHE A 127 1.69 -6.55 7.34
N ASN A 128 2.81 -5.99 6.87
CA ASN A 128 4.16 -6.46 7.17
C ASN A 128 5.08 -5.25 7.26
N GLY A 129 5.90 -5.18 8.32
CA GLY A 129 6.78 -4.04 8.56
C GLY A 129 7.58 -4.20 9.85
N TYR A 130 7.89 -3.07 10.49
CA TYR A 130 8.68 -2.99 11.71
C TYR A 130 7.95 -2.23 12.81
N VAL A 131 8.24 -2.59 14.07
CA VAL A 131 7.88 -1.81 15.25
C VAL A 131 8.74 -0.56 15.30
N VAL A 132 8.13 0.62 15.19
CA VAL A 132 8.81 1.92 15.32
C VAL A 132 8.86 2.36 16.77
N ASN A 133 7.74 2.22 17.49
CA ASN A 133 7.66 2.57 18.89
C ASN A 133 6.85 1.55 19.69
N TYR A 134 7.26 1.31 20.93
CA TYR A 134 6.63 0.38 21.86
C TYR A 134 6.39 1.11 23.19
N ASP A 135 5.17 1.61 23.35
CA ASP A 135 4.79 2.42 24.50
C ASP A 135 4.10 1.55 25.55
N TYR A 136 4.81 1.27 26.64
CA TYR A 136 4.26 0.60 27.81
C TYR A 136 3.78 1.62 28.84
N ASN A 137 2.50 1.54 29.22
CA ASN A 137 1.90 2.44 30.21
C ASN A 137 1.44 1.67 31.46
N PHE A 138 2.01 2.03 32.60
CA PHE A 138 1.63 1.52 33.91
C PHE A 138 0.39 2.25 34.44
N ALA A 139 -0.69 1.52 34.67
CA ALA A 139 -1.91 2.08 35.24
C ALA A 139 -1.95 1.82 36.76
N LEU A 140 -1.73 2.85 37.58
CA LEU A 140 -1.83 2.71 39.03
C LEU A 140 -3.27 2.36 39.44
N GLY A 141 -3.51 1.09 39.78
CA GLY A 141 -4.83 0.57 40.13
C GLY A 141 -5.71 0.14 38.94
N GLY A 142 -5.14 0.03 37.74
CA GLY A 142 -5.80 -0.44 36.52
C GLY A 142 -5.08 -1.61 35.86
N ILE A 143 -5.48 -1.94 34.62
CA ILE A 143 -4.76 -2.89 33.76
C ILE A 143 -3.70 -2.11 32.99
N ASP A 144 -2.47 -2.63 32.97
CA ASP A 144 -1.38 -2.04 32.19
C ASP A 144 -1.66 -2.19 30.70
N THR A 145 -1.29 -1.18 29.92
CA THR A 145 -1.61 -1.12 28.50
C THR A 145 -0.37 -0.91 27.67
N VAL A 146 -0.31 -1.56 26.51
CA VAL A 146 0.77 -1.38 25.55
C VAL A 146 0.22 -0.88 24.24
N THR A 147 0.75 0.23 23.73
CA THR A 147 0.47 0.73 22.39
C THR A 147 1.71 0.58 21.54
N VAL A 148 1.57 -0.11 20.41
CA VAL A 148 2.68 -0.38 19.49
C VAL A 148 2.41 0.32 18.17
N TYR A 149 3.38 1.12 17.75
CA TYR A 149 3.36 1.83 16.47
C TYR A 149 4.29 1.12 15.50
N CYS A 150 3.78 0.83 14.32
CA CYS A 150 4.50 0.11 13.28
C CYS A 150 4.45 0.88 11.96
N ALA A 151 5.50 0.74 11.17
CA ALA A 151 5.58 1.25 9.83
C ALA A 151 6.13 0.16 8.90
N ASP A 152 5.74 0.21 7.63
CA ASP A 152 6.31 -0.65 6.61
C ASP A 152 7.75 -0.23 6.25
N ASP A 153 8.36 -0.94 5.30
CA ASP A 153 9.77 -0.77 4.96
C ASP A 153 10.08 0.54 4.24
N PHE A 154 9.08 1.35 3.86
CA PHE A 154 9.34 2.75 3.46
C PHE A 154 9.96 3.54 4.61
N TYR A 155 9.69 3.15 5.86
CA TYR A 155 10.38 3.72 7.02
C TYR A 155 11.89 3.56 6.90
N LEU A 156 12.39 2.39 6.49
CA LEU A 156 13.84 2.18 6.30
C LEU A 156 14.39 3.08 5.19
N LEU A 157 13.69 3.15 4.05
CA LEU A 157 14.09 4.02 2.93
C LEU A 157 14.07 5.51 3.32
N SER A 158 13.16 5.92 4.20
CA SER A 158 13.09 7.30 4.71
C SER A 158 14.22 7.65 5.68
N GLN A 159 14.88 6.66 6.27
CA GLN A 159 16.02 6.88 7.18
C GLN A 159 17.37 6.79 6.45
N THR A 160 17.38 6.35 5.19
CA THR A 160 18.60 6.19 4.40
C THR A 160 18.84 7.40 3.49
N TYR A 161 20.10 7.82 3.42
CA TYR A 161 20.56 8.90 2.56
C TYR A 161 21.57 8.38 1.55
N MET A 162 21.43 8.84 0.30
CA MET A 162 22.28 8.43 -0.82
C MET A 162 23.64 9.10 -0.74
N ASN A 163 24.68 8.39 -1.16
CA ASN A 163 25.91 9.02 -1.62
C ASN A 163 25.67 9.74 -2.94
N GLU A 164 26.67 10.49 -3.41
CA GLU A 164 26.61 11.07 -4.75
C GLU A 164 26.38 9.96 -5.80
N TYR A 165 25.36 10.14 -6.63
CA TYR A 165 24.96 9.14 -7.60
C TYR A 165 24.80 9.76 -8.99
N ASN A 166 25.67 9.33 -9.90
CA ASN A 166 25.67 9.78 -11.29
C ASN A 166 24.76 8.90 -12.13
N VAL A 167 23.82 9.53 -12.84
CA VAL A 167 22.79 8.82 -13.58
C VAL A 167 22.78 9.19 -15.05
N ASN A 168 22.47 8.20 -15.88
CA ASN A 168 22.24 8.37 -17.32
C ASN A 168 20.74 8.35 -17.63
N GLU A 169 20.38 8.71 -18.85
CA GLU A 169 19.02 8.54 -19.35
C GLU A 169 18.59 7.07 -19.30
N GLU A 170 17.49 6.78 -18.60
CA GLU A 170 16.98 5.42 -18.44
C GLU A 170 15.49 5.43 -18.05
N LEU A 171 14.83 4.27 -18.14
CA LEU A 171 13.44 4.14 -17.69
C LEU A 171 13.32 4.31 -16.17
N SER A 172 12.18 4.84 -15.72
CA SER A 172 11.86 5.00 -14.30
C SER A 172 12.04 3.72 -13.48
N SER A 173 11.63 2.57 -14.00
CA SER A 173 11.78 1.27 -13.34
C SER A 173 13.25 0.83 -13.20
N VAL A 174 14.09 1.18 -14.19
CA VAL A 174 15.53 0.90 -14.16
C VAL A 174 16.20 1.79 -13.13
N ARG A 175 15.89 3.10 -13.14
CA ARG A 175 16.38 4.06 -12.14
C ARG A 175 16.00 3.64 -10.73
N LEU A 176 14.75 3.26 -10.50
CA LEU A 176 14.28 2.80 -9.19
C LEU A 176 15.05 1.55 -8.73
N SER A 177 15.20 0.57 -9.62
CA SER A 177 15.94 -0.66 -9.31
C SER A 177 17.42 -0.39 -9.00
N ALA A 178 18.04 0.57 -9.71
CA ALA A 178 19.42 0.97 -9.48
C ALA A 178 19.60 1.67 -8.13
N VAL A 179 18.71 2.57 -7.75
CA VAL A 179 18.69 3.23 -6.43
C VAL A 179 18.57 2.20 -5.31
N LEU A 180 17.67 1.23 -5.44
CA LEU A 180 17.48 0.17 -4.45
C LEU A 180 18.68 -0.78 -4.35
N ASN A 181 19.51 -0.88 -5.40
CA ASN A 181 20.74 -1.67 -5.43
C ASN A 181 21.97 -0.95 -4.86
N LEU A 182 21.88 0.35 -4.55
CA LEU A 182 23.02 1.09 -4.01
C LEU A 182 23.49 0.45 -2.69
N PRO A 183 24.81 0.38 -2.43
CA PRO A 183 25.33 -0.31 -1.25
C PRO A 183 24.78 0.19 0.08
N GLU A 184 24.55 1.50 0.20
CA GLU A 184 23.96 2.13 1.39
C GLU A 184 22.46 1.85 1.56
N VAL A 185 21.76 1.46 0.49
CA VAL A 185 20.33 1.13 0.51
C VAL A 185 20.13 -0.38 0.67
N SER A 186 20.80 -1.15 -0.19
CA SER A 186 20.81 -2.62 -0.21
C SER A 186 19.44 -3.26 0.00
N PHE A 187 18.40 -2.70 -0.63
CA PHE A 187 17.03 -3.19 -0.40
C PHE A 187 16.89 -4.61 -0.95
N PRO A 188 16.28 -5.58 -0.26
CA PRO A 188 16.27 -6.97 -0.70
C PRO A 188 15.65 -7.15 -2.09
N THR A 189 16.32 -7.85 -3.02
CA THR A 189 15.81 -8.06 -4.38
C THR A 189 14.54 -8.91 -4.41
N ALA A 190 14.42 -9.88 -3.51
CA ALA A 190 13.24 -10.74 -3.37
C ALA A 190 11.99 -9.98 -2.89
N GLN A 191 12.16 -8.77 -2.35
CA GLN A 191 11.10 -7.93 -1.81
C GLN A 191 10.66 -6.83 -2.80
N ARG A 192 11.08 -6.92 -4.06
CA ARG A 192 10.77 -5.92 -5.09
C ARG A 192 9.80 -6.49 -6.11
N ASN A 193 8.70 -5.79 -6.34
CA ASN A 193 7.76 -6.04 -7.43
C ASN A 193 7.70 -4.80 -8.32
N ILE A 194 8.64 -4.69 -9.26
CA ILE A 194 8.81 -3.49 -10.09
C ILE A 194 8.40 -3.83 -11.52
N SER A 195 7.26 -3.30 -11.95
CA SER A 195 6.83 -3.37 -13.35
C SER A 195 7.66 -2.44 -14.23
N THR A 196 7.71 -2.73 -15.53
CA THR A 196 8.42 -1.87 -16.51
C THR A 196 7.76 -0.50 -16.57
N GLY A 197 8.56 0.56 -16.37
CA GLY A 197 8.11 1.94 -16.45
C GLY A 197 7.78 2.38 -17.88
N THR A 198 6.94 3.41 -18.01
CA THR A 198 6.57 4.02 -19.30
C THR A 198 7.32 5.32 -19.57
N GLN A 199 7.85 5.98 -18.53
CA GLN A 199 8.57 7.24 -18.64
C GLN A 199 10.07 7.05 -18.60
N THR A 200 10.76 7.84 -19.43
CA THR A 200 12.22 7.96 -19.42
C THR A 200 12.63 9.15 -18.55
N LEU A 201 13.59 8.91 -17.66
CA LEU A 201 14.13 9.87 -16.72
C LEU A 201 15.54 10.32 -17.12
N GLY A 202 15.93 11.54 -16.74
CA GLY A 202 17.28 12.08 -16.95
C GLY A 202 17.33 13.10 -18.08
N GLY A 203 18.09 12.80 -19.13
CA GLY A 203 18.25 13.66 -20.29
C GLY A 203 19.56 13.38 -21.03
N SER A 204 19.85 14.15 -22.08
CA SER A 204 21.03 13.92 -22.93
C SER A 204 22.38 14.18 -22.23
N ALA A 205 22.37 14.87 -21.09
CA ALA A 205 23.54 15.05 -20.23
C ALA A 205 23.36 14.27 -18.93
N ALA A 206 24.46 13.71 -18.42
CA ALA A 206 24.47 13.06 -17.13
C ALA A 206 24.05 14.05 -16.04
N PHE A 207 23.15 13.61 -15.17
CA PHE A 207 22.70 14.34 -13.99
C PHE A 207 23.31 13.69 -12.75
N THR A 208 23.63 14.50 -11.75
CA THR A 208 24.20 14.02 -10.49
C THR A 208 23.18 14.24 -9.38
N VAL A 209 22.76 13.15 -8.75
CA VAL A 209 22.01 13.20 -7.49
C VAL A 209 23.02 13.53 -6.39
N ALA A 210 22.77 14.62 -5.67
CA ALA A 210 23.68 15.09 -4.63
C ALA A 210 23.76 14.11 -3.46
N ALA A 211 24.94 14.00 -2.84
CA ALA A 211 25.10 13.27 -1.59
C ALA A 211 24.19 13.87 -0.49
N GLY A 212 23.62 13.01 0.34
CA GLY A 212 22.66 13.41 1.36
C GLY A 212 21.21 13.53 0.86
N THR A 213 20.93 13.14 -0.39
CA THR A 213 19.55 13.01 -0.88
C THR A 213 18.85 11.86 -0.16
N ASN A 214 17.65 12.09 0.37
CA ASN A 214 16.87 11.03 1.02
C ASN A 214 16.38 10.00 -0.01
N VAL A 215 16.55 8.70 0.28
CA VAL A 215 16.24 7.64 -0.68
C VAL A 215 14.75 7.59 -0.98
N LEU A 216 13.88 7.61 0.04
CA LEU A 216 12.43 7.61 -0.17
C LEU A 216 11.98 8.83 -0.97
N GLN A 217 12.50 10.03 -0.65
CA GLN A 217 12.20 11.24 -1.40
C GLN A 217 12.60 11.13 -2.89
N TYR A 218 13.75 10.52 -3.18
CA TYR A 218 14.17 10.33 -4.56
C TYR A 218 13.27 9.30 -5.29
N CYS A 219 12.89 8.22 -4.60
CA CYS A 219 11.93 7.25 -5.12
C CYS A 219 10.54 7.87 -5.39
N THR A 220 10.07 8.78 -4.54
CA THR A 220 8.81 9.49 -4.80
C THR A 220 8.93 10.46 -5.97
N GLN A 221 10.07 11.12 -6.17
CA GLN A 221 10.32 11.93 -7.37
C GLN A 221 10.32 11.10 -8.67
N ILE A 222 10.89 9.88 -8.62
CA ILE A 222 10.81 8.92 -9.73
C ILE A 222 9.35 8.60 -10.04
N ASN A 223 8.54 8.31 -9.01
CA ASN A 223 7.12 8.03 -9.20
C ASN A 223 6.33 9.26 -9.68
N ALA A 224 6.68 10.47 -9.24
CA ALA A 224 6.05 11.72 -9.69
C ALA A 224 6.33 12.01 -11.18
N ALA A 225 7.50 11.61 -11.69
CA ALA A 225 7.76 11.67 -13.13
C ALA A 225 6.98 10.59 -13.90
N GLU A 226 6.80 9.40 -13.31
CA GLU A 226 6.03 8.30 -13.92
C GLU A 226 4.50 8.53 -13.89
N GLN A 227 3.98 9.20 -12.85
CA GLN A 227 2.56 9.22 -12.45
C GLN A 227 1.97 7.83 -12.17
N GLY A 228 2.79 6.93 -11.64
CA GLY A 228 2.41 5.57 -11.27
C GLY A 228 2.03 5.41 -9.81
N ARG A 229 2.09 4.16 -9.34
CA ARG A 229 1.97 3.82 -7.91
C ARG A 229 3.30 3.27 -7.40
N LEU A 230 3.73 3.79 -6.26
CA LEU A 230 4.88 3.29 -5.51
C LEU A 230 4.44 3.09 -4.05
N PHE A 231 4.30 1.83 -3.62
CA PHE A 231 3.76 1.49 -2.30
C PHE A 231 4.33 0.16 -1.77
N MET A 232 4.15 -0.12 -0.49
CA MET A 232 4.39 -1.46 0.07
C MET A 232 3.11 -2.29 0.02
N SER A 233 3.14 -3.44 -0.65
CA SER A 233 2.04 -4.42 -0.71
C SER A 233 1.72 -5.05 0.64
N ARG A 234 0.56 -5.74 0.76
CA ARG A 234 0.17 -6.43 2.00
C ARG A 234 1.16 -7.51 2.45
N ASN A 235 1.93 -8.06 1.51
CA ASN A 235 2.96 -9.06 1.76
C ASN A 235 4.29 -8.44 2.25
N GLY A 236 4.42 -7.12 2.22
CA GLY A 236 5.66 -6.41 2.55
C GLY A 236 6.60 -6.22 1.36
N ASN A 237 6.16 -6.42 0.12
CA ASN A 237 7.00 -6.12 -1.05
C ASN A 237 6.83 -4.66 -1.50
N LEU A 238 7.94 -4.01 -1.87
CA LEU A 238 7.94 -2.72 -2.55
C LEU A 238 7.42 -2.92 -3.96
N THR A 239 6.27 -2.32 -4.25
CA THR A 239 5.57 -2.44 -5.52
C THR A 239 5.65 -1.13 -6.28
N PHE A 240 6.13 -1.20 -7.53
CA PHE A 240 6.08 -0.11 -8.50
C PHE A 240 5.24 -0.53 -9.68
N GLN A 241 4.15 0.21 -9.90
CA GLN A 241 3.29 0.07 -11.06
C GLN A 241 3.43 1.36 -11.89
N PRO A 242 3.69 1.28 -13.21
CA PRO A 242 3.68 2.44 -14.06
C PRO A 242 2.29 3.10 -14.03
N ARG A 243 2.19 4.35 -14.52
CA ARG A 243 0.88 4.93 -14.78
C ARG A 243 0.08 3.96 -15.64
N VAL A 244 -1.05 3.53 -15.10
CA VAL A 244 -1.89 2.54 -15.76
C VAL A 244 -2.64 3.27 -16.87
N GLY A 245 -2.38 2.92 -18.13
CA GLY A 245 -3.37 3.07 -19.18
C GLY A 245 -4.28 1.84 -19.21
N ASN A 246 -5.46 1.95 -19.84
CA ASN A 246 -6.26 0.86 -20.41
C ASN A 246 -6.10 -0.51 -19.72
N THR A 247 -6.80 -0.74 -18.60
CA THR A 247 -6.83 -2.05 -17.92
C THR A 247 -7.78 -3.02 -18.61
N LEU A 248 -7.29 -4.23 -18.89
CA LEU A 248 -8.09 -5.41 -19.23
C LEU A 248 -8.54 -6.21 -17.99
N SER A 249 -8.07 -5.84 -16.80
CA SER A 249 -8.35 -6.59 -15.58
C SER A 249 -9.74 -6.26 -15.06
N GLY A 250 -10.61 -7.27 -15.03
CA GLY A 250 -11.92 -7.16 -14.39
C GLY A 250 -11.81 -6.92 -12.89
N SER A 251 -12.88 -6.40 -12.32
CA SER A 251 -13.03 -6.15 -10.89
C SER A 251 -12.72 -7.39 -10.03
N VAL A 252 -11.90 -7.19 -9.00
CA VAL A 252 -11.57 -8.21 -7.98
C VAL A 252 -12.71 -8.37 -6.96
N ALA A 253 -13.47 -7.29 -6.73
CA ALA A 253 -14.56 -7.24 -5.76
C ALA A 253 -15.66 -6.29 -6.23
N ASP A 254 -16.88 -6.81 -6.34
CA ASP A 254 -18.06 -6.03 -6.74
C ASP A 254 -18.93 -5.71 -5.52
N PHE A 255 -19.11 -4.41 -5.26
CA PHE A 255 -19.87 -3.89 -4.13
C PHE A 255 -21.24 -3.39 -4.58
N HIS A 256 -22.31 -3.98 -4.04
CA HIS A 256 -23.70 -3.67 -4.42
C HIS A 256 -24.59 -3.43 -3.20
N ASP A 257 -25.69 -2.68 -3.39
CA ASP A 257 -26.67 -2.37 -2.35
C ASP A 257 -28.06 -3.01 -2.56
N ASP A 258 -28.23 -3.76 -3.65
CA ASP A 258 -29.48 -4.43 -4.04
C ASP A 258 -29.65 -5.83 -3.40
N GLY A 259 -28.68 -6.27 -2.60
CA GLY A 259 -28.64 -7.59 -1.98
C GLY A 259 -27.92 -8.65 -2.81
N THR A 260 -27.34 -8.27 -3.95
CA THR A 260 -26.39 -9.09 -4.71
C THR A 260 -24.94 -8.77 -4.30
N ASN A 261 -23.99 -9.59 -4.74
CA ASN A 261 -22.55 -9.40 -4.54
C ASN A 261 -22.14 -8.97 -3.11
N ILE A 262 -21.08 -8.18 -2.94
CA ILE A 262 -20.55 -7.81 -1.62
C ILE A 262 -21.33 -6.61 -1.07
N PRO A 263 -22.07 -6.76 0.05
CA PRO A 263 -22.73 -5.62 0.66
C PRO A 263 -21.71 -4.67 1.31
N TYR A 264 -22.00 -3.38 1.26
CA TYR A 264 -21.25 -2.31 1.92
C TYR A 264 -22.14 -1.53 2.89
N ASP A 265 -21.52 -0.75 3.78
CA ASP A 265 -22.23 0.11 4.75
C ASP A 265 -21.82 1.57 4.73
N GLU A 266 -20.73 1.88 4.05
CA GLU A 266 -20.27 3.24 3.85
C GLU A 266 -19.88 3.44 2.39
N ILE A 267 -20.26 4.58 1.83
CA ILE A 267 -19.88 4.99 0.48
C ILE A 267 -19.52 6.47 0.52
N GLY A 268 -18.31 6.79 0.06
CA GLY A 268 -17.83 8.15 -0.13
C GLY A 268 -18.16 8.60 -1.55
N ILE A 269 -18.73 9.80 -1.70
CA ILE A 269 -18.96 10.43 -3.00
C ILE A 269 -18.34 11.82 -2.95
N SER A 270 -17.52 12.16 -3.93
CA SER A 270 -17.06 13.53 -4.15
C SER A 270 -17.65 14.09 -5.43
N PHE A 271 -18.05 15.36 -5.38
CA PHE A 271 -18.35 16.17 -6.55
C PHE A 271 -17.94 17.61 -6.24
N GLU A 272 -16.63 17.85 -6.31
CA GLU A 272 -16.01 19.07 -5.81
C GLU A 272 -15.26 19.78 -6.94
N ALA A 273 -15.28 21.11 -6.90
CA ALA A 273 -14.58 21.91 -7.88
C ALA A 273 -13.04 21.84 -7.73
N ASP A 274 -12.53 21.46 -6.56
CA ASP A 274 -11.10 21.38 -6.23
C ASP A 274 -10.36 20.26 -6.97
N GLN A 275 -11.11 19.28 -7.50
CA GLN A 275 -10.56 18.20 -8.33
C GLN A 275 -10.38 18.65 -9.79
N VAL A 276 -10.83 19.86 -10.16
CA VAL A 276 -10.68 20.35 -11.53
C VAL A 276 -9.26 20.84 -11.76
N VAL A 277 -8.52 20.17 -12.64
CA VAL A 277 -7.21 20.63 -13.12
C VAL A 277 -7.37 21.09 -14.56
N ASN A 278 -7.60 22.38 -14.76
CA ASN A 278 -7.76 22.97 -16.10
C ASN A 278 -6.55 23.77 -16.56
N ARG A 279 -5.49 23.76 -15.76
CA ARG A 279 -4.15 24.20 -16.11
C ARG A 279 -3.13 23.31 -15.43
N ALA A 280 -2.21 22.76 -16.20
CA ALA A 280 -1.12 21.96 -15.67
C ALA A 280 0.22 22.50 -16.17
N ALA A 281 1.18 22.68 -15.26
CA ALA A 281 2.47 23.24 -15.61
C ALA A 281 3.64 22.38 -15.08
N VAL A 282 4.41 21.80 -15.99
CA VAL A 282 5.48 20.85 -15.67
C VAL A 282 6.81 21.38 -16.20
N ALA A 283 7.83 21.43 -15.35
CA ALA A 283 9.19 21.78 -15.74
C ALA A 283 10.15 20.66 -15.33
N ILE A 284 11.03 20.25 -16.25
CA ILE A 284 12.17 19.37 -15.91
C ILE A 284 13.23 20.15 -15.13
N ILE A 285 14.10 19.46 -14.41
CA ILE A 285 15.23 20.08 -13.69
C ILE A 285 16.06 20.93 -14.66
N GLY A 286 16.15 22.24 -14.41
CA GLY A 286 16.91 23.18 -15.23
C GLY A 286 16.34 23.47 -16.64
N GLY A 287 15.14 22.96 -16.94
CA GLY A 287 14.47 23.17 -18.23
C GLY A 287 13.48 24.33 -18.24
N THR A 288 12.66 24.38 -19.30
CA THR A 288 11.61 25.41 -19.44
C THR A 288 10.25 24.87 -19.02
N GLN A 289 9.43 25.74 -18.44
CA GLN A 289 8.09 25.35 -18.00
C GLN A 289 7.19 25.06 -19.20
N GLN A 290 6.67 23.84 -19.25
CA GLN A 290 5.66 23.40 -20.22
C GLN A 290 4.28 23.55 -19.60
N ILE A 291 3.32 24.05 -20.38
CA ILE A 291 1.98 24.38 -19.88
C ILE A 291 0.94 23.75 -20.80
N ALA A 292 -0.03 23.07 -20.19
CA ALA A 292 -1.27 22.64 -20.83
C ALA A 292 -2.45 23.41 -20.20
N ASP A 293 -3.36 23.89 -21.05
CA ASP A 293 -4.50 24.73 -20.65
C ASP A 293 -5.79 24.23 -21.31
N ASP A 294 -6.88 24.20 -20.53
CA ASP A 294 -8.25 24.09 -21.06
C ASP A 294 -8.99 25.43 -20.90
N ALA A 295 -8.96 26.25 -21.95
CA ALA A 295 -9.53 27.59 -21.91
C ALA A 295 -11.06 27.61 -21.70
N ALA A 296 -11.77 26.55 -22.14
CA ALA A 296 -13.22 26.47 -21.98
C ALA A 296 -13.60 26.18 -20.53
N SER A 297 -12.91 25.22 -19.92
CA SER A 297 -13.00 24.92 -18.50
C SER A 297 -12.60 26.12 -17.64
N GLN A 298 -11.49 26.79 -17.96
CA GLN A 298 -11.04 27.99 -17.25
C GLN A 298 -12.09 29.12 -17.28
N ALA A 299 -12.79 29.30 -18.40
CA ALA A 299 -13.86 30.28 -18.50
C ALA A 299 -15.07 29.95 -17.62
N LYS A 300 -15.30 28.67 -17.32
CA LYS A 300 -16.44 28.18 -16.54
C LYS A 300 -16.13 28.02 -15.04
N TYR A 301 -14.94 27.52 -14.70
CA TYR A 301 -14.54 27.10 -13.36
C TYR A 301 -13.36 27.90 -12.78
N PHE A 302 -12.96 28.99 -13.44
CA PHE A 302 -11.74 29.75 -13.16
C PHE A 302 -10.47 28.91 -13.34
N VAL A 303 -9.30 29.56 -13.27
CA VAL A 303 -8.03 28.86 -13.43
C VAL A 303 -7.72 28.07 -12.16
N GLN A 304 -7.58 26.76 -12.31
CA GLN A 304 -7.18 25.82 -11.27
C GLN A 304 -5.94 25.08 -11.74
N THR A 305 -4.82 25.27 -11.03
CA THR A 305 -3.48 24.92 -11.53
C THR A 305 -2.79 23.87 -10.67
N THR A 306 -2.35 22.79 -11.32
CA THR A 306 -1.33 21.89 -10.78
C THR A 306 0.03 22.25 -11.37
N SER A 307 1.08 22.26 -10.55
CA SER A 307 2.43 22.49 -11.03
C SER A 307 3.44 21.50 -10.46
N ILE A 308 4.28 20.96 -11.33
CA ILE A 308 5.43 20.12 -10.99
C ILE A 308 6.69 20.84 -11.45
N THR A 309 7.51 21.25 -10.49
CA THR A 309 8.85 21.77 -10.75
C THR A 309 9.88 20.67 -10.54
N ASP A 310 11.03 20.77 -11.21
CA ASP A 310 12.16 19.85 -11.03
C ASP A 310 11.80 18.38 -11.30
N SER A 311 10.96 18.14 -12.31
CA SER A 311 10.61 16.79 -12.75
C SER A 311 11.84 16.05 -13.29
N LEU A 312 11.94 14.75 -12.98
CA LEU A 312 13.00 13.87 -13.47
C LEU A 312 12.82 13.44 -14.93
N LEU A 313 11.76 13.86 -15.60
CA LEU A 313 11.50 13.55 -17.01
C LEU A 313 12.65 13.99 -17.92
N HIS A 314 12.91 13.20 -18.97
CA HIS A 314 14.11 13.37 -19.79
C HIS A 314 14.16 14.61 -20.69
N ASN A 315 13.01 15.21 -21.05
CA ASN A 315 12.95 16.40 -21.91
C ASN A 315 11.62 17.18 -21.78
N ASP A 316 11.61 18.38 -22.38
CA ASP A 316 10.44 19.27 -22.43
C ASP A 316 9.23 18.62 -23.13
N THR A 317 9.45 17.78 -24.16
CA THR A 317 8.35 17.07 -24.83
C THR A 317 7.62 16.12 -23.86
N ALA A 318 8.36 15.38 -23.04
CA ALA A 318 7.80 14.51 -22.02
C ALA A 318 7.11 15.32 -20.92
N ALA A 319 7.68 16.46 -20.51
CA ALA A 319 7.04 17.36 -19.55
C ALA A 319 5.71 17.92 -20.07
N LEU A 320 5.63 18.31 -21.35
CA LEU A 320 4.37 18.74 -21.96
C LEU A 320 3.36 17.60 -22.04
N ALA A 321 3.79 16.39 -22.39
CA ALA A 321 2.92 15.21 -22.39
C ALA A 321 2.37 14.91 -20.98
N LEU A 322 3.17 15.08 -19.93
CA LEU A 322 2.73 14.98 -18.55
C LEU A 322 1.76 16.11 -18.20
N ALA A 323 2.03 17.35 -18.60
CA ALA A 323 1.11 18.47 -18.36
C ALA A 323 -0.27 18.19 -18.97
N THR A 324 -0.32 17.69 -20.21
CA THR A 324 -1.60 17.30 -20.86
C THR A 324 -2.30 16.16 -20.11
N TYR A 325 -1.55 15.18 -19.62
CA TYR A 325 -2.09 14.05 -18.85
C TYR A 325 -2.74 14.47 -17.53
N LEU A 326 -2.20 15.50 -16.88
CA LEU A 326 -2.70 16.01 -15.59
C LEU A 326 -3.99 16.84 -15.72
N LEU A 327 -4.49 17.09 -16.93
CA LEU A 327 -5.73 17.86 -17.09
C LEU A 327 -6.95 17.01 -16.73
N GLU A 328 -7.73 17.50 -15.78
CA GLU A 328 -9.07 17.03 -15.42
C GLU A 328 -10.03 18.24 -15.54
N PRO A 329 -10.42 18.61 -16.77
CA PRO A 329 -11.04 19.91 -17.04
C PRO A 329 -12.51 20.00 -16.60
N GLU A 330 -13.17 18.88 -16.32
CA GLU A 330 -14.57 18.87 -15.89
C GLU A 330 -14.71 18.16 -14.55
N PRO A 331 -15.51 18.71 -13.61
CA PRO A 331 -15.84 18.00 -12.39
C PRO A 331 -16.76 16.82 -12.74
N GLU A 332 -16.44 15.65 -12.21
CA GLU A 332 -17.25 14.44 -12.34
C GLU A 332 -17.60 13.89 -10.96
N ALA A 333 -18.83 13.38 -10.81
CA ALA A 333 -19.25 12.74 -9.57
C ALA A 333 -18.64 11.33 -9.53
N ARG A 334 -17.90 11.02 -8.47
CA ARG A 334 -17.21 9.73 -8.31
C ARG A 334 -17.37 9.15 -6.93
N TYR A 335 -17.43 7.82 -6.84
CA TYR A 335 -17.23 7.11 -5.59
C TYR A 335 -15.75 7.20 -5.20
N THR A 336 -15.47 7.80 -4.06
CA THR A 336 -14.11 7.98 -3.53
C THR A 336 -13.74 6.97 -2.46
N ALA A 337 -14.74 6.32 -1.87
CA ALA A 337 -14.52 5.29 -0.89
C ALA A 337 -15.68 4.30 -0.81
N VAL A 338 -15.39 3.07 -0.38
CA VAL A 338 -16.39 2.07 -0.01
C VAL A 338 -15.95 1.30 1.23
N GLY A 339 -16.84 1.19 2.20
CA GLY A 339 -16.60 0.54 3.48
C GLY A 339 -17.51 -0.66 3.70
N THR A 340 -16.97 -1.78 4.19
CA THR A 340 -17.74 -2.97 4.54
C THR A 340 -17.27 -3.60 5.85
N ASN A 341 -18.23 -4.09 6.64
CA ASN A 341 -17.98 -4.89 7.83
C ASN A 341 -18.07 -6.39 7.53
N LEU A 342 -17.00 -7.13 7.86
CA LEU A 342 -16.87 -8.57 7.61
C LEU A 342 -17.96 -9.43 8.30
N ASN A 343 -18.60 -8.91 9.35
CA ASN A 343 -19.67 -9.60 10.07
C ASN A 343 -20.92 -9.80 9.21
N LYS A 344 -21.11 -8.97 8.16
CA LYS A 344 -22.25 -9.06 7.23
C LYS A 344 -21.96 -9.95 6.03
N LEU A 345 -20.69 -10.29 5.83
CA LEU A 345 -20.21 -11.01 4.65
C LEU A 345 -20.30 -12.52 4.84
N THR A 346 -20.53 -13.23 3.74
CA THR A 346 -20.28 -14.67 3.67
C THR A 346 -18.79 -14.96 3.79
N THR A 347 -18.42 -16.22 4.06
CA THR A 347 -17.01 -16.60 4.16
C THR A 347 -16.22 -16.32 2.88
N ALA A 348 -16.81 -16.62 1.71
CA ALA A 348 -16.15 -16.35 0.43
C ALA A 348 -15.92 -14.85 0.21
N GLN A 349 -16.93 -14.01 0.50
CA GLN A 349 -16.80 -12.57 0.41
C GLN A 349 -15.75 -12.01 1.37
N ARG A 350 -15.68 -12.53 2.62
CA ARG A 350 -14.61 -12.17 3.56
C ARG A 350 -13.22 -12.49 3.00
N ASP A 351 -13.08 -13.63 2.35
CA ASP A 351 -11.81 -14.06 1.75
C ASP A 351 -11.45 -13.17 0.54
N THR A 352 -12.42 -12.80 -0.29
CA THR A 352 -12.24 -11.85 -1.41
C THR A 352 -11.81 -10.46 -0.92
N VAL A 353 -12.55 -9.85 0.01
CA VAL A 353 -12.20 -8.49 0.47
C VAL A 353 -10.89 -8.46 1.24
N ALA A 354 -10.51 -9.54 1.94
CA ALA A 354 -9.26 -9.54 2.71
C ALA A 354 -8.00 -9.51 1.83
N ILE A 355 -8.10 -9.79 0.53
CA ILE A 355 -6.96 -9.89 -0.38
C ILE A 355 -6.84 -8.75 -1.39
N VAL A 356 -7.86 -7.88 -1.49
CA VAL A 356 -7.83 -6.66 -2.32
C VAL A 356 -6.64 -5.81 -1.89
N ASP A 357 -5.80 -5.41 -2.84
CA ASP A 357 -4.63 -4.57 -2.59
C ASP A 357 -4.63 -3.30 -3.46
N ILE A 358 -3.71 -2.39 -3.16
CA ILE A 358 -3.55 -1.14 -3.91
C ILE A 358 -3.21 -1.46 -5.38
N GLY A 359 -3.88 -0.78 -6.30
CA GLY A 359 -3.80 -1.00 -7.74
C GLY A 359 -4.77 -2.03 -8.29
N ASP A 360 -5.46 -2.81 -7.44
CA ASP A 360 -6.56 -3.65 -7.89
C ASP A 360 -7.77 -2.79 -8.30
N THR A 361 -8.56 -3.33 -9.22
CA THR A 361 -9.83 -2.72 -9.64
C THR A 361 -10.99 -3.30 -8.86
N ILE A 362 -11.94 -2.47 -8.45
CA ILE A 362 -13.20 -2.84 -7.80
C ILE A 362 -14.38 -2.14 -8.46
N THR A 363 -15.56 -2.73 -8.38
CA THR A 363 -16.81 -2.09 -8.83
C THR A 363 -17.61 -1.63 -7.63
N ILE A 364 -18.12 -0.40 -7.68
CA ILE A 364 -19.08 0.12 -6.71
C ILE A 364 -20.37 0.47 -7.44
N GLU A 365 -21.47 -0.17 -7.03
CA GLU A 365 -22.81 0.07 -7.53
C GLU A 365 -23.70 0.64 -6.42
N LYS A 366 -24.46 1.69 -6.77
CA LYS A 366 -25.48 2.28 -5.89
C LYS A 366 -26.81 2.40 -6.60
N THR A 367 -27.84 1.86 -5.97
CA THR A 367 -29.24 2.04 -6.33
C THR A 367 -29.82 3.28 -5.64
N PHE A 368 -30.44 4.17 -6.41
CA PHE A 368 -31.14 5.35 -5.88
C PHE A 368 -32.48 5.57 -6.60
N THR A 369 -33.38 6.31 -5.94
CA THR A 369 -34.69 6.65 -6.50
C THR A 369 -34.53 7.76 -7.54
N SER A 370 -35.14 7.56 -8.69
CA SER A 370 -35.19 8.52 -9.79
C SER A 370 -36.64 8.66 -10.23
N GLY A 371 -37.32 9.66 -9.68
CA GLY A 371 -38.77 9.87 -9.90
C GLY A 371 -39.61 8.69 -9.39
N ALA A 372 -40.34 8.03 -10.30
CA ALA A 372 -41.18 6.87 -9.99
C ALA A 372 -40.47 5.52 -10.17
N SER A 373 -39.17 5.53 -10.47
CA SER A 373 -38.37 4.33 -10.73
C SER A 373 -37.09 4.33 -9.88
N THR A 374 -36.38 3.21 -9.89
CA THR A 374 -35.01 3.09 -9.36
C THR A 374 -34.02 3.18 -10.51
N THR A 375 -32.85 3.75 -10.24
CA THR A 375 -31.71 3.80 -11.15
C THR A 375 -30.48 3.31 -10.40
N GLU A 376 -29.64 2.57 -11.10
CA GLU A 376 -28.37 2.04 -10.61
C GLU A 376 -27.23 2.78 -11.29
N LEU A 377 -26.21 3.16 -10.53
CA LEU A 377 -24.96 3.71 -11.05
C LEU A 377 -23.80 2.87 -10.54
N ALA A 378 -23.19 2.14 -11.46
CA ALA A 378 -21.95 1.41 -11.25
C ALA A 378 -20.75 2.22 -11.76
N GLN A 379 -19.68 2.28 -10.95
CA GLN A 379 -18.38 2.78 -11.38
C GLN A 379 -17.33 1.73 -11.05
N GLU A 380 -16.48 1.44 -12.03
CA GLU A 380 -15.31 0.60 -11.86
C GLU A 380 -14.10 1.51 -11.62
N LEU A 381 -13.37 1.24 -10.54
CA LEU A 381 -12.42 2.14 -9.92
C LEU A 381 -11.20 1.38 -9.40
N SER A 382 -10.02 1.98 -9.43
CA SER A 382 -8.82 1.39 -8.83
C SER A 382 -8.69 1.75 -7.35
N VAL A 383 -8.21 0.81 -6.55
CA VAL A 383 -7.92 1.00 -5.14
C VAL A 383 -6.60 1.76 -4.98
N GLU A 384 -6.65 2.91 -4.31
CA GLU A 384 -5.51 3.77 -4.00
C GLU A 384 -5.07 3.67 -2.54
N GLY A 385 -5.99 3.29 -1.66
CA GLY A 385 -5.73 3.18 -0.23
C GLY A 385 -6.67 2.20 0.46
N ILE A 386 -6.20 1.66 1.58
CA ILE A 386 -6.89 0.64 2.34
C ILE A 386 -6.74 0.94 3.83
N GLU A 387 -7.85 0.88 4.55
CA GLU A 387 -7.92 1.01 6.00
C GLU A 387 -8.58 -0.23 6.61
N HIS A 388 -7.85 -0.95 7.46
CA HIS A 388 -8.39 -2.04 8.26
C HIS A 388 -8.58 -1.57 9.69
N THR A 389 -9.79 -1.72 10.24
CA THR A 389 -10.06 -1.53 11.66
C THR A 389 -10.55 -2.86 12.24
N ILE A 390 -9.72 -3.45 13.09
CA ILE A 390 -9.96 -4.75 13.70
C ILE A 390 -10.12 -4.54 15.20
N ASN A 391 -11.30 -4.82 15.71
CA ASN A 391 -11.60 -4.86 17.12
C ASN A 391 -11.95 -6.30 17.51
N VAL A 392 -11.26 -6.86 18.50
CA VAL A 392 -11.43 -8.28 18.85
C VAL A 392 -12.87 -8.60 19.29
N GLY A 393 -13.55 -7.65 19.94
CA GLY A 393 -14.93 -7.79 20.39
C GLY A 393 -15.99 -7.45 19.33
N ASN A 394 -15.67 -6.56 18.37
CA ASN A 394 -16.65 -5.99 17.44
C ASN A 394 -16.47 -6.43 15.98
N GLY A 395 -15.37 -7.10 15.65
CA GLY A 395 -15.08 -7.62 14.32
C GLY A 395 -14.10 -6.77 13.51
N HIS A 396 -14.15 -6.90 12.19
CA HIS A 396 -13.24 -6.26 11.26
C HIS A 396 -14.03 -5.45 10.23
N ALA A 397 -13.71 -4.18 10.09
CA ALA A 397 -14.19 -3.30 9.03
C ALA A 397 -13.03 -2.92 8.09
N ILE A 398 -13.31 -2.88 6.79
CA ILE A 398 -12.37 -2.46 5.75
C ILE A 398 -12.96 -1.26 5.03
N MET A 399 -12.14 -0.24 4.82
CA MET A 399 -12.42 0.90 3.97
C MET A 399 -11.44 0.91 2.80
N TYR A 400 -11.95 1.03 1.57
CA TYR A 400 -11.15 1.26 0.38
C TYR A 400 -11.30 2.71 -0.06
N PHE A 401 -10.20 3.32 -0.50
CA PHE A 401 -10.18 4.61 -1.17
C PHE A 401 -9.90 4.38 -2.65
N THR A 402 -10.62 5.09 -3.53
CA THR A 402 -10.69 4.76 -4.94
C THR A 402 -10.34 5.93 -5.85
N ALA A 403 -9.85 5.59 -7.04
CA ALA A 403 -9.54 6.48 -8.14
C ALA A 403 -10.21 6.01 -9.44
N PRO A 404 -10.60 6.93 -10.35
CA PRO A 404 -10.99 6.59 -11.71
C PRO A 404 -9.91 5.78 -12.43
N THR A 405 -10.37 4.81 -13.21
CA THR A 405 -9.55 4.02 -14.14
C THR A 405 -9.99 4.29 -15.58
N THR A 406 -9.03 4.43 -16.49
CA THR A 406 -9.33 4.36 -17.92
C THR A 406 -9.45 2.89 -18.31
N ILE A 407 -10.68 2.37 -18.33
CA ILE A 407 -10.96 0.98 -18.69
C ILE A 407 -11.02 0.87 -20.20
N VAL A 408 -10.44 -0.20 -20.72
CA VAL A 408 -10.54 -0.52 -22.14
C VAL A 408 -10.86 -1.98 -22.30
N TYR A 409 -11.87 -2.24 -23.12
CA TYR A 409 -12.41 -3.56 -23.34
C TYR A 409 -11.63 -4.29 -24.45
N GLU A 410 -11.64 -5.63 -24.43
CA GLU A 410 -11.12 -6.38 -25.57
C GLU A 410 -11.98 -6.13 -26.81
N LEU A 411 -11.34 -6.02 -27.97
CA LEU A 411 -12.06 -5.96 -29.24
C LEU A 411 -12.79 -7.30 -29.51
N ILE A 412 -14.11 -7.33 -29.35
CA ILE A 412 -14.94 -8.48 -29.69
C ILE A 412 -15.41 -8.35 -31.14
N LEU A 413 -14.93 -9.24 -32.01
CA LEU A 413 -15.35 -9.28 -33.41
C LEU A 413 -16.87 -9.44 -33.54
N ASN A 414 -17.49 -8.54 -34.29
CA ASN A 414 -18.94 -8.46 -34.53
C ASN A 414 -19.81 -8.03 -33.34
N ASP A 415 -19.25 -7.48 -32.27
CA ASP A 415 -20.03 -6.82 -31.22
C ASP A 415 -20.31 -5.34 -31.58
N ALA A 416 -21.53 -4.87 -31.33
CA ALA A 416 -21.95 -3.51 -31.69
C ALA A 416 -21.30 -2.42 -30.83
N THR A 417 -20.78 -2.78 -29.65
CA THR A 417 -20.13 -1.88 -28.68
C THR A 417 -18.63 -2.17 -28.63
N TYR A 418 -18.25 -3.44 -28.52
CA TYR A 418 -16.88 -3.90 -28.35
C TYR A 418 -16.17 -4.28 -29.67
N GLY A 419 -16.83 -4.17 -30.83
CA GLY A 419 -16.26 -4.53 -32.14
C GLY A 419 -15.71 -3.38 -32.97
N ILE A 420 -15.64 -2.16 -32.42
CA ILE A 420 -15.20 -0.96 -33.14
C ILE A 420 -13.71 -0.71 -32.87
N ILE A 421 -12.88 -0.93 -33.90
CA ILE A 421 -11.45 -0.59 -33.90
C ILE A 421 -11.31 0.94 -33.94
N ASN A 422 -10.85 1.54 -32.83
CA ASN A 422 -10.70 2.97 -32.50
C ASN A 422 -11.68 3.57 -31.47
N SER A 423 -12.53 2.74 -30.84
CA SER A 423 -13.26 3.12 -29.61
C SER A 423 -12.45 2.71 -28.35
N THR A 424 -13.08 2.65 -27.18
CA THR A 424 -12.48 2.19 -25.89
C THR A 424 -12.04 0.72 -25.90
N ASN A 425 -11.67 0.15 -27.05
CA ASN A 425 -11.30 -1.24 -27.21
C ASN A 425 -9.86 -1.40 -27.68
N VAL A 426 -9.13 -2.40 -27.15
CA VAL A 426 -7.77 -2.77 -27.59
C VAL A 426 -7.73 -4.20 -28.13
N LEU A 427 -6.70 -4.48 -28.93
CA LEU A 427 -6.36 -5.83 -29.37
C LEU A 427 -5.57 -6.50 -28.24
N GLY A 428 -6.11 -7.59 -27.68
CA GLY A 428 -5.45 -8.45 -26.70
C GLY A 428 -4.41 -9.38 -27.31
#